data_AF-A0A973ES60-F1
#
_entry.id   AF-A0A973ES60-F1
#
_cell.length_a   1.000
_cell.length_b   1.000
_cell.length_c   1.000
_cell.angle_alpha   90.00
_cell.angle_beta   90.00
_cell.angle_gamma   90.00
#
_symmetry.space_group_name_H-M   'P 1'
#
loop_
_entity.id
_entity.type
_entity.pdbx_description
1 polymer ?
#
loop_
_entity_poly.entity_id
_entity_poly.type
_entity_poly.pdbx_seq_one_letter_code
_entity_poly.pdbx_strand_id
1 'polypeptide(L)'
;MDIKMPVTFHGSYQVTMRSGDVEKKETCQKLTFSRLSSQGQGESDPGESQKPTHLITYFSFGCRRMLEGKIKENKENRVVFQVDDREFEFSPSRPVY
;
A
#
# COMPACT_ATOMS: atom_id res chain seq x y z
N MET A 1 -5.89 0.66 -11.04
CA MET A 1 -5.71 2.10 -10.79
C MET A 1 -4.22 2.31 -10.58
N ASP A 2 -3.63 3.28 -11.26
CA ASP A 2 -2.20 3.57 -11.13
C ASP A 2 -1.91 4.43 -9.90
N ILE A 3 -0.78 4.16 -9.24
CA ILE A 3 -0.36 4.89 -8.03
C ILE A 3 0.21 6.25 -8.43
N LYS A 4 -0.33 7.33 -7.85
CA LYS A 4 0.09 8.71 -8.13
C LYS A 4 1.36 9.10 -7.38
N MET A 5 1.57 8.51 -6.21
CA MET A 5 2.76 8.78 -5.40
C MET A 5 4.01 8.28 -6.16
N PRO A 6 5.04 9.13 -6.34
CA PRO A 6 6.26 8.72 -7.01
C PRO A 6 7.00 7.69 -6.16
N VAL A 7 7.40 6.58 -6.79
CA VAL A 7 8.17 5.52 -6.16
C VAL A 7 9.48 5.32 -6.91
N THR A 8 10.59 5.63 -6.25
CA THR A 8 11.96 5.36 -6.70
C THR A 8 12.54 4.14 -5.98
N PHE A 9 13.42 3.40 -6.67
CA PHE A 9 14.03 2.16 -6.16
C PHE A 9 14.88 2.36 -4.89
N HIS A 10 15.62 3.48 -4.82
CA HIS A 10 16.43 3.88 -3.66
C HIS A 10 15.70 4.83 -2.71
N GLY A 11 14.39 5.02 -2.91
CA GLY A 11 13.60 5.90 -2.05
C GLY A 11 13.46 5.34 -0.63
N SER A 12 13.37 6.27 0.32
CA SER A 12 12.97 5.97 1.69
C SER A 12 11.59 6.55 1.93
N TYR A 13 10.71 5.75 2.50
CA TYR A 13 9.30 6.07 2.74
C TYR A 13 8.98 5.86 4.21
N GLN A 14 7.99 6.58 4.70
CA GLN A 14 7.35 6.27 5.96
C GLN A 14 6.12 5.41 5.66
N VAL A 15 5.92 4.38 6.48
CA VAL A 15 4.66 3.66 6.54
C VAL A 15 4.03 3.86 7.91
N THR A 16 2.76 4.23 7.91
CA THR A 16 1.93 4.38 9.11
C THR A 16 0.82 3.36 9.03
N MET A 17 0.84 2.40 9.95
CA MET A 17 -0.22 1.41 10.13
C MET A 17 -1.18 1.89 11.22
N ARG A 18 -2.48 1.88 10.93
CA ARG A 18 -3.55 2.18 11.90
C ARG A 18 -4.47 0.97 12.03
N SER A 19 -4.80 0.58 13.25
CA SER A 19 -5.75 -0.49 13.57
C SER A 19 -6.43 -0.15 14.89
N GLY A 20 -7.74 0.15 14.84
CA GLY A 20 -8.46 0.72 15.98
C GLY A 20 -7.78 2.00 16.49
N ASP A 21 -7.47 2.02 17.78
CA ASP A 21 -6.80 3.15 18.44
C ASP A 21 -5.26 3.09 18.38
N VAL A 22 -4.70 2.06 17.73
CA VAL A 22 -3.25 1.86 17.65
C VAL A 22 -2.72 2.43 16.34
N GLU A 23 -1.76 3.35 16.45
CA GLU A 23 -0.95 3.83 15.33
C GLU A 23 0.51 3.39 15.51
N LYS A 24 1.08 2.75 14.47
CA LYS A 24 2.49 2.39 14.42
C LYS A 24 3.13 3.00 13.18
N LYS A 25 4.30 3.60 13.38
CA LYS A 25 5.11 4.19 12.31
C LYS A 25 6.43 3.45 12.15
N GLU A 26 6.83 3.22 10.92
CA GLU A 26 8.14 2.66 10.60
C GLU A 26 8.64 3.25 9.27
N THR A 27 9.94 3.17 9.05
CA THR A 27 10.55 3.52 7.77
C THR A 27 10.64 2.27 6.90
N CYS A 28 10.40 2.45 5.60
CA CYS A 28 10.60 1.40 4.62
C CYS A 28 11.40 1.86 3.39
N GLN A 29 11.94 0.88 2.69
CA GLN A 29 12.74 1.03 1.48
C GLN A 29 12.33 -0.01 0.45
N LYS A 30 12.76 0.16 -0.81
CA LYS A 30 12.43 -0.74 -1.93
C LYS A 30 10.91 -0.99 -2.02
N LEU A 31 10.13 0.06 -1.82
CA LEU A 31 8.68 0.03 -1.90
C LEU A 31 8.27 -0.24 -3.35
N THR A 32 7.34 -1.16 -3.56
CA THR A 32 6.76 -1.45 -4.86
C THR A 32 5.28 -1.75 -4.72
N PHE A 33 4.49 -1.27 -5.67
CA PHE A 33 3.06 -1.56 -5.77
C PHE A 33 2.82 -2.34 -7.06
N SER A 34 2.24 -3.52 -6.96
CA SER A 34 1.90 -4.35 -8.11
C SER A 34 0.39 -4.56 -8.13
N ARG A 35 -0.26 -4.26 -9.25
CA ARG A 35 -1.69 -4.55 -9.42
C ARG A 35 -1.87 -6.07 -9.48
N LEU A 36 -2.80 -6.60 -8.69
CA LEU A 36 -3.21 -7.99 -8.82
C LEU A 36 -4.08 -8.12 -10.08
N SER A 37 -3.74 -9.05 -10.97
CA SER A 37 -4.56 -9.32 -12.16
C SER A 37 -5.86 -10.00 -11.73
N SER A 38 -6.99 -9.51 -12.24
CA SER A 38 -8.29 -10.17 -12.12
C SER A 38 -8.36 -11.38 -13.05
N GLN A 39 -7.46 -12.35 -12.90
CA GLN A 39 -7.53 -13.60 -13.65
C GLN A 39 -8.64 -14.47 -13.03
N GLY A 40 -9.88 -14.22 -13.46
CA GLY A 40 -11.08 -14.94 -13.00
C GLY A 40 -12.30 -14.06 -12.69
N GLN A 41 -12.48 -12.92 -13.36
CA GLN A 41 -13.74 -12.17 -13.33
C GLN A 41 -14.84 -12.95 -14.06
N GLY A 42 -15.43 -13.92 -13.39
CA GLY A 42 -16.82 -14.30 -13.65
C GLY A 42 -17.70 -13.22 -13.05
N GLU A 43 -18.50 -12.56 -13.89
CA GLU A 43 -19.53 -11.62 -13.48
C GLU A 43 -20.43 -12.29 -12.42
N SER A 44 -20.78 -11.53 -11.37
CA SER A 44 -21.74 -11.86 -10.30
C SER A 44 -21.15 -12.51 -9.03
N ASP A 45 -20.35 -11.76 -8.27
CA ASP A 45 -20.24 -12.01 -6.83
C ASP A 45 -20.40 -10.68 -6.06
N PRO A 46 -21.45 -10.50 -5.24
CA PRO A 46 -21.69 -9.26 -4.49
C PRO A 46 -20.62 -8.96 -3.41
N GLY A 47 -19.64 -9.85 -3.21
CA GLY A 47 -18.48 -9.65 -2.34
C GLY A 47 -17.29 -8.91 -2.98
N GLU A 48 -17.39 -8.49 -4.26
CA GLU A 48 -16.28 -7.89 -5.01
C GLU A 48 -15.71 -6.59 -4.38
N SER A 49 -16.50 -5.91 -3.54
CA SER A 49 -16.08 -4.65 -2.92
C SER A 49 -14.98 -4.78 -1.86
N GLN A 50 -14.70 -5.97 -1.32
CA GLN A 50 -13.67 -6.16 -0.29
C GLN A 50 -12.37 -6.80 -0.78
N LYS A 51 -12.29 -7.21 -2.05
CA LYS A 51 -11.10 -7.94 -2.55
C LYS A 51 -9.88 -7.00 -2.64
N PRO A 52 -8.68 -7.47 -2.28
CA PRO A 52 -7.46 -6.70 -2.48
C PRO A 52 -7.22 -6.49 -3.98
N THR A 53 -6.68 -5.32 -4.32
CA THR A 53 -6.43 -4.93 -5.71
C THR A 53 -4.95 -4.80 -6.03
N HIS A 54 -4.11 -4.71 -4.99
CA HIS A 54 -2.68 -4.48 -5.12
C HIS A 54 -1.93 -5.34 -4.11
N LEU A 55 -0.78 -5.85 -4.55
CA LEU A 55 0.28 -6.37 -3.71
C LEU A 55 1.26 -5.23 -3.44
N ILE A 56 1.45 -4.92 -2.16
CA ILE A 56 2.45 -3.97 -1.67
C ILE A 56 3.63 -4.76 -1.14
N THR A 57 4.82 -4.50 -1.66
CA THR A 57 6.07 -5.06 -1.12
C THR A 57 6.99 -3.95 -0.66
N TYR A 58 7.59 -4.10 0.52
CA TYR A 58 8.59 -3.17 1.03
C TYR A 58 9.54 -3.88 1.99
N PHE A 59 10.64 -3.22 2.34
CA PHE A 59 11.58 -3.68 3.35
C PHE A 59 11.58 -2.72 4.53
N SER A 60 11.47 -3.24 5.75
CA SER A 60 11.64 -2.47 6.99
C SER A 60 12.62 -3.20 7.90
N PHE A 61 13.63 -2.50 8.42
CA PHE A 61 14.72 -3.07 9.24
C PHE A 61 15.34 -4.36 8.66
N GLY A 62 15.52 -4.42 7.34
CA GLY A 62 16.06 -5.59 6.64
C GLY A 62 15.06 -6.73 6.41
N CYS A 63 13.86 -6.67 6.98
CA CYS A 63 12.80 -7.65 6.77
C CYS A 63 11.92 -7.27 5.58
N ARG A 64 11.73 -8.20 4.63
CA ARG A 64 10.76 -8.05 3.55
C ARG A 64 9.34 -8.21 4.10
N ARG A 65 8.44 -7.30 3.71
CA ARG A 65 7.01 -7.32 4.01
C ARG A 65 6.23 -7.36 2.69
N MET A 66 5.15 -8.13 2.69
CA MET A 66 4.21 -8.23 1.58
C MET A 66 2.80 -8.11 2.15
N LEU A 67 1.99 -7.22 1.57
CA LEU A 67 0.62 -6.95 1.99
C LEU A 67 -0.27 -6.96 0.76
N GLU A 68 -1.45 -7.55 0.85
CA GLU A 68 -2.48 -7.43 -0.17
C GLU A 68 -3.53 -6.44 0.32
N GLY A 69 -3.80 -5.41 -0.47
CA GLY A 69 -4.66 -4.32 -0.04
C GLY A 69 -5.45 -3.68 -1.15
N LYS A 70 -6.47 -2.91 -0.75
CA LYS A 70 -7.28 -2.09 -1.62
C LYS A 70 -6.95 -0.62 -1.41
N ILE A 71 -6.76 0.13 -2.49
CA ILE A 71 -6.53 1.57 -2.41
C ILE A 71 -7.76 2.23 -1.78
N LYS A 72 -7.53 3.00 -0.71
CA LYS A 72 -8.51 3.89 -0.07
C LYS A 72 -8.27 5.35 -0.48
N GLU A 73 -7.01 5.77 -0.55
CA GLU A 73 -6.63 7.12 -0.96
C GLU A 73 -5.38 7.06 -1.86
N ASN A 74 -5.36 7.86 -2.93
CA ASN A 74 -4.25 7.88 -3.88
C ASN A 74 -3.95 9.34 -4.28
N LYS A 75 -2.97 9.94 -3.60
CA LYS A 75 -2.50 11.31 -3.81
C LYS A 75 -1.03 11.31 -4.21
N GLU A 76 -0.54 12.45 -4.67
CA GLU A 76 0.85 12.61 -5.10
C GLU A 76 1.84 12.50 -3.93
N ASN A 77 1.43 12.92 -2.73
CA ASN A 77 2.27 12.90 -1.54
C ASN A 77 2.05 11.68 -0.63
N ARG A 78 1.02 10.88 -0.87
CA ARG A 78 0.71 9.68 -0.08
C ARG A 78 -0.25 8.73 -0.78
N VAL A 79 -0.16 7.46 -0.41
CA VAL A 79 -1.14 6.43 -0.78
C VAL A 79 -1.57 5.66 0.45
N VAL A 80 -2.87 5.38 0.57
CA VAL A 80 -3.46 4.64 1.69
C VAL A 80 -4.11 3.37 1.16
N PHE A 81 -3.80 2.24 1.78
CA PHE A 81 -4.40 0.95 1.49
C PHE A 81 -5.18 0.44 2.71
N GLN A 82 -6.37 -0.09 2.47
CA GLN A 82 -7.08 -0.97 3.40
C GLN A 82 -6.52 -2.38 3.24
N VAL A 83 -6.05 -2.98 4.33
CA VAL A 83 -5.56 -4.36 4.43
C VAL A 83 -6.30 -4.98 5.61
N ASP A 84 -7.25 -5.87 5.33
CA ASP A 84 -8.18 -6.43 6.32
C ASP A 84 -8.83 -5.33 7.18
N ASP A 85 -8.59 -5.32 8.49
CA ASP A 85 -9.07 -4.36 9.49
C ASP A 85 -8.12 -3.17 9.71
N ARG A 86 -7.06 -3.05 8.91
CA ARG A 86 -5.98 -2.07 9.10
C ARG A 86 -5.82 -1.14 7.91
N GLU A 87 -5.35 0.05 8.20
CA GLU A 87 -4.95 1.02 7.19
C GLU A 87 -3.44 1.16 7.14
N PHE A 88 -2.89 1.12 5.94
CA PHE A 88 -1.47 1.37 5.69
C PHE A 88 -1.34 2.61 4.82
N GLU A 89 -0.83 3.69 5.41
CA GLU A 89 -0.46 4.91 4.70
C GLU A 89 1.03 4.87 4.38
N PHE A 90 1.38 5.08 3.11
CA PHE A 90 2.75 5.24 2.64
C PHE A 90 2.96 6.67 2.15
N SER A 91 4.07 7.27 2.54
CA SER A 91 4.48 8.60 2.09
C SER A 91 6.01 8.70 1.96
N PRO A 92 6.54 9.58 1.09
CA PRO A 92 7.99 9.81 1.01
C PRO A 92 8.55 10.35 2.34
N SER A 93 9.68 9.82 2.82
CA SER A 93 10.33 10.28 4.07
C SER A 93 11.04 11.63 3.91
N ARG A 94 11.38 12.01 2.68
CA ARG A 94 11.91 13.32 2.30
C ARG A 94 11.06 13.86 1.15
N PRO A 95 10.82 15.18 1.08
CA PRO A 95 10.20 15.76 -0.10
C PRO A 95 11.05 15.42 -1.33
N VAL A 96 10.39 14.97 -2.40
CA VAL A 96 11.01 14.80 -3.71
C VAL A 96 11.22 16.22 -4.24
N TYR A 97 12.47 16.70 -4.23
CA TYR A 97 12.86 18.00 -4.77
C TYR A 97 12.96 17.95 -6.30
#